data_AF-A0A2G6R2T0-F1
#
_entry.id   AF-A0A2G6R2T0-F1
#
_cell.length_a   1.000
_cell.length_b   1.000
_cell.length_c   1.000
_cell.angle_alpha   90.00
_cell.angle_beta   90.00
_cell.angle_gamma   90.00
#
_symmetry.space_group_name_H-M   'P 1'
#
loop_
_entity.id
_entity.type
_entity.pdbx_description
1 polymer ?
#
loop_
_entity_poly.entity_id
_entity_poly.type
_entity_poly.pdbx_seq_one_letter_code
_entity_poly.pdbx_strand_id
1 'polypeptide(L)' 'KLPEGREMVMPGDNVTIEVELIYPVAINVGLRFAIREGGRTVGAGQVTEIID' A
#
# COMPACT_ATOMS: atom_id res chain seq x y z
N LYS A 1 -1.89 -6.40 -8.31
CA LYS A 1 -2.38 -5.97 -9.66
C LYS A 1 -3.89 -5.74 -9.60
N LEU A 2 -4.41 -4.72 -10.29
CA LEU A 2 -5.86 -4.44 -10.31
C LEU A 2 -6.59 -5.40 -11.29
N PRO A 3 -7.89 -5.68 -11.07
CA PRO A 3 -8.70 -6.46 -11.99
C PRO A 3 -8.73 -5.86 -13.40
N GLU A 4 -8.98 -6.70 -14.41
CA GLU A 4 -9.09 -6.27 -15.80
C GLU A 4 -10.18 -5.19 -15.96
N GLY A 5 -9.88 -4.12 -16.69
CA GLY A 5 -10.76 -2.95 -16.83
C GLY A 5 -10.75 -1.96 -15.65
N ARG A 6 -9.96 -2.20 -14.59
CA ARG A 6 -9.79 -1.27 -13.48
C ARG A 6 -8.41 -0.63 -13.50
N GLU A 7 -8.34 0.58 -14.04
CA GLU A 7 -7.09 1.32 -14.18
C GLU A 7 -6.69 2.08 -12.91
N MET A 8 -7.64 2.36 -12.01
CA MET A 8 -7.41 3.17 -10.81
C MET A 8 -8.12 2.63 -9.57
N VAL A 9 -7.55 2.99 -8.42
CA VAL A 9 -8.15 2.80 -7.10
C VAL A 9 -8.92 4.06 -6.72
N MET A 10 -10.14 3.89 -6.23
CA MET A 10 -11.02 4.97 -5.80
C MET A 10 -11.01 5.11 -4.28
N PRO A 11 -11.30 6.30 -3.73
CA PRO A 11 -11.48 6.47 -2.30
C PRO A 11 -12.54 5.52 -1.73
N GLY A 12 -12.18 4.78 -0.66
CA GLY A 12 -13.05 3.81 0.00
C GLY A 12 -12.86 2.36 -0.45
N ASP A 13 -12.08 2.12 -1.51
CA ASP A 13 -11.75 0.77 -1.94
C ASP A 13 -10.79 0.08 -0.96
N ASN A 14 -11.00 -1.23 -0.76
CA ASN A 14 -10.02 -2.12 -0.18
C ASN A 14 -9.29 -2.85 -1.30
N VAL A 15 -7.98 -2.69 -1.38
CA VAL A 15 -7.14 -3.29 -2.42
C VAL A 15 -5.84 -3.81 -1.85
N THR A 16 -5.27 -4.83 -2.50
CA THR A 16 -3.90 -5.30 -2.24
C THR A 16 -2.96 -4.71 -3.29
N ILE A 17 -1.86 -4.12 -2.82
CA ILE A 17 -0.86 -3.45 -3.64
C ILE A 17 0.53 -4.02 -3.35
N GLU A 18 1.39 -4.03 -4.36
CA GLU A 18 2.83 -4.23 -4.22
C GLU A 18 3.47 -2.83 -4.11
N VAL A 19 4.43 -2.67 -3.20
CA VAL A 19 5.08 -1.38 -2.92
C VAL A 19 6.58 -1.59 -2.91
N GLU A 20 7.30 -0.79 -3.69
CA GLU A 20 8.76 -0.71 -3.67
C GLU A 20 9.18 0.52 -2.87
N LEU A 21 10.07 0.34 -1.89
CA LEU A 21 10.57 1.43 -1.06
C LEU A 21 11.87 1.98 -1.65
N ILE A 22 11.98 3.31 -1.71
CA ILE A 22 13.19 3.99 -2.20
C ILE A 22 14.40 3.85 -1.27
N TYR A 23 14.19 3.40 -0.03
CA TYR A 23 15.23 3.07 0.94
C TYR A 23 14.81 1.86 1.78
N PRO A 24 15.76 1.05 2.27
CA PRO A 24 15.46 -0.10 3.10
C PRO A 24 14.90 0.36 4.46
N VAL A 25 13.84 -0.32 4.89
CA VAL A 25 13.19 -0.09 6.19
C VAL A 25 12.94 -1.45 6.83
N ALA A 26 13.16 -1.56 8.14
CA ALA A 26 12.82 -2.77 8.89
C ALA A 26 11.30 -2.97 8.89
N ILE A 27 10.83 -4.08 8.32
CA ILE A 27 9.41 -4.41 8.14
C ILE A 27 9.13 -5.84 8.60
N ASN A 28 7.92 -6.06 9.12
CA ASN A 28 7.41 -7.39 9.45
C ASN A 28 5.99 -7.55 8.88
N VAL A 29 5.61 -8.79 8.53
CA VAL A 29 4.22 -9.12 8.21
C VAL A 29 3.32 -8.76 9.39
N GLY A 30 2.18 -8.15 9.11
CA GLY A 30 1.24 -7.63 10.11
C GLY A 30 1.53 -6.20 10.58
N LEU A 31 2.67 -5.61 10.21
CA LEU A 31 2.97 -4.20 10.51
C LEU A 31 1.95 -3.29 9.84
N ARG A 32 1.33 -2.39 10.61
CA ARG A 32 0.40 -1.38 10.10
C ARG A 32 1.13 -0.11 9.67
N PHE A 33 0.66 0.51 8.61
CA PHE A 33 1.22 1.75 8.06
C PHE A 33 0.13 2.69 7.54
N ALA A 34 0.51 3.95 7.31
CA ALA A 34 -0.34 4.95 6.68
C ALA A 34 0.34 5.48 5.41
N ILE A 35 -0.43 5.73 4.36
CA ILE A 35 0.02 6.35 3.11
C ILE A 35 -0.32 7.83 3.16
N ARG A 36 0.67 8.69 2.89
CA ARG A 36 0.51 10.14 2.96
C ARG A 36 1.00 10.83 1.69
N GLU A 37 0.23 11.79 1.22
CA GLU A 37 0.56 12.64 0.08
C GLU A 37 0.14 14.08 0.39
N GLY A 38 0.98 15.07 0.05
CA GLY A 38 0.66 16.48 0.29
C GLY A 38 0.32 16.82 1.75
N GLY A 39 0.88 16.07 2.71
CA GLY A 39 0.60 16.22 4.15
C GLY A 39 -0.69 15.56 4.65
N ARG A 40 -1.51 14.96 3.79
CA ARG A 40 -2.77 14.30 4.14
C ARG A 40 -2.62 12.78 4.15
N THR A 41 -3.38 12.10 5.01
CA THR A 41 -3.50 10.63 4.95
C THR A 41 -4.46 10.27 3.83
N VAL A 42 -4.00 9.46 2.88
CA VAL A 42 -4.78 9.02 1.72
C VAL A 42 -5.10 7.53 1.75
N GLY A 43 -4.45 6.78 2.64
CA GLY A 43 -4.71 5.36 2.85
C GLY A 43 -4.12 4.85 4.16
N ALA A 44 -4.58 3.67 4.57
CA ALA A 44 -4.04 2.91 5.68
C ALA A 44 -3.96 1.44 5.29
N GLY A 45 -2.95 0.73 5.78
CA GLY A 45 -2.70 -0.64 5.36
C GLY A 45 -1.98 -1.47 6.41
N GLN A 46 -1.85 -2.75 6.09
CA GLN A 46 -1.08 -3.73 6.84
C GLN A 46 -0.23 -4.54 5.84
N VAL A 47 1.02 -4.79 6.19
CA VAL A 47 1.92 -5.62 5.38
C VAL A 47 1.44 -7.06 5.42
N THR A 48 1.16 -7.66 4.26
CA THR A 48 0.71 -9.05 4.14
C THR A 48 1.82 -10.01 3.75
N GLU A 49 2.83 -9.52 3.02
CA GLU A 49 3.95 -10.31 2.49
C GLU A 49 5.17 -9.39 2.30
N ILE A 50 6.38 -9.95 2.36
CA ILE A 50 7.65 -9.26 2.07
C ILE A 50 8.22 -9.92 0.81
N ILE A 51 8.53 -9.10 -0.19
CA ILE A 51 8.99 -9.51 -1.52
C ILE A 51 10.42 -8.96 -1.69
N ASP A 52 11.38 -9.83 -2.05
CA ASP A 52 12.80 -9.49 -2.31
C ASP A 52 13.10 -9.46 -3.82
#